data_AF-A0A257S5F7-F1
#
_entry.id   AF-A0A257S5F7-F1
#
_cell.length_a   1.000
_cell.length_b   1.000
_cell.length_c   1.000
_cell.angle_alpha   90.00
_cell.angle_beta   90.00
_cell.angle_gamma   90.00
#
_symmetry.space_group_name_H-M   'P 1'
#
loop_
_entity.id
_entity.type
_entity.pdbx_description
1 polymer ?
#
loop_
_entity_poly.entity_id
_entity_poly.type
_entity_poly.pdbx_seq_one_letter_code
_entity_poly.pdbx_strand_id
1 'polypeptide(L)'
;GNGRPGLFSTLTKAPDGESARDYVMGPGPLLLDANAFDPYYFALLPPLRTRVSVIDPRAGTQTTLRLEDRGSEPIRVGRGTITARHYALVGADGASRDVWVDGQGRLLRVAIPARGLVVQRDEAPR
;
A
#
# COMPACT_ATOMS: atom_id res chain seq x y z
N GLY A 1 -23.70 1.16 -0.08
CA GLY A 1 -23.80 2.23 -1.09
C GLY A 1 -22.85 1.91 -2.23
N ASN A 2 -23.37 1.70 -3.43
CA ASN A 2 -22.57 1.38 -4.60
C ASN A 2 -21.93 2.66 -5.14
N GLY A 3 -20.70 2.96 -4.71
CA GLY A 3 -19.88 4.01 -5.31
C GLY A 3 -19.50 3.62 -6.73
N ARG A 4 -19.66 4.54 -7.69
CA ARG A 4 -19.19 4.38 -9.06
C ARG A 4 -17.69 4.04 -9.07
N PRO A 5 -17.23 3.10 -9.91
CA PRO A 5 -15.80 2.83 -10.04
C PRO A 5 -15.03 4.11 -10.36
N GLY A 6 -13.95 4.37 -9.62
CA GLY A 6 -13.06 5.50 -9.88
C GLY A 6 -12.06 5.16 -10.99
N LEU A 7 -11.72 6.14 -11.83
CA LEU A 7 -10.65 6.01 -12.81
C LEU A 7 -9.36 6.56 -12.21
N PHE A 8 -8.30 5.75 -12.22
CA PHE A 8 -6.98 6.17 -11.76
C PHE A 8 -5.97 6.02 -12.89
N SER A 9 -5.26 7.10 -13.17
CA SER A 9 -4.21 7.13 -14.19
C SER A 9 -2.85 7.11 -13.50
N THR A 10 -1.96 6.22 -13.95
CA THR A 10 -0.54 6.25 -13.60
C THR A 10 0.24 6.79 -14.79
N LEU A 11 1.17 7.71 -14.54
CA LEU A 11 2.16 8.16 -15.51
C LEU A 11 3.54 7.72 -15.00
N THR A 12 4.24 6.93 -15.78
CA THR A 12 5.62 6.52 -15.49
C THR A 12 6.54 7.15 -16.52
N LYS A 13 7.56 7.87 -16.06
CA LYS A 13 8.61 8.45 -16.92
C LYS A 13 9.89 7.64 -16.74
N ALA A 14 10.34 6.99 -17.80
CA ALA A 14 11.56 6.22 -17.86
C ALA A 14 12.53 6.82 -18.91
N PRO A 15 13.83 6.49 -18.88
CA PRO A 15 14.80 7.05 -19.83
C PRO A 15 14.47 6.78 -21.30
N ASP A 16 13.72 5.73 -21.59
CA ASP A 16 13.29 5.29 -22.92
C ASP A 16 11.90 5.81 -23.33
N GLY A 17 11.18 6.51 -22.45
CA GLY A 17 9.90 7.13 -22.78
C GLY A 17 8.95 7.37 -21.61
N GLU A 18 7.79 7.92 -21.93
CA GLU A 18 6.67 8.12 -21.00
C GLU A 18 5.57 7.10 -21.30
N SER A 19 5.04 6.47 -20.24
CA SER A 19 3.93 5.51 -20.33
C SER A 19 2.79 5.93 -19.40
N ALA A 20 1.58 6.02 -19.96
CA ALA A 20 0.35 6.28 -19.22
C ALA A 20 -0.54 5.04 -19.24
N ARG A 21 -1.14 4.70 -18.10
CA ARG A 21 -2.11 3.61 -18.00
C ARG A 21 -3.25 3.98 -17.05
N ASP A 22 -4.47 3.70 -17.50
CA ASP A 22 -5.70 3.92 -16.74
C ASP A 22 -6.20 2.61 -16.13
N TYR A 23 -6.67 2.69 -14.89
CA TYR A 23 -7.20 1.57 -14.12
C TYR A 23 -8.60 1.88 -13.60
N VAL A 24 -9.54 0.96 -13.84
CA VAL A 24 -10.91 1.02 -13.33
C VAL A 24 -10.94 0.37 -11.95
N MET A 25 -11.30 1.13 -10.91
CA MET A 25 -11.23 0.66 -9.53
C MET A 25 -12.61 0.49 -8.91
N GLY A 26 -12.83 -0.65 -8.26
CA GLY A 26 -13.96 -0.83 -7.35
C GLY A 26 -13.84 0.08 -6.10
N PRO A 27 -14.90 0.21 -5.29
CA PRO A 27 -14.89 1.03 -4.08
C PRO A 27 -13.96 0.42 -3.02
N GLY A 28 -12.71 0.89 -2.89
CA GLY A 28 -11.75 0.39 -1.90
C GLY A 28 -10.43 1.16 -1.89
N PRO A 29 -9.58 0.94 -0.87
CA PRO A 29 -8.26 1.60 -0.76
C PRO A 29 -7.29 1.15 -1.87
N LEU A 30 -6.32 2.01 -2.21
CA LEU A 30 -5.34 1.81 -3.28
C LEU A 30 -3.92 1.72 -2.72
N LEU A 31 -3.18 0.70 -3.15
CA LEU A 31 -1.75 0.58 -2.94
C LEU A 31 -1.01 0.76 -4.27
N LEU A 32 0.01 1.64 -4.30
CA LEU A 32 0.94 1.75 -5.42
C LEU A 32 2.27 1.10 -5.02
N ASP A 33 2.58 -0.04 -5.65
CA ASP A 33 3.83 -0.79 -5.51
C ASP A 33 4.84 -0.20 -6.50
N ALA A 34 5.75 0.64 -6.01
CA ALA A 34 6.95 1.03 -6.74
C ALA A 34 8.09 0.23 -6.12
N ASN A 35 8.75 -0.64 -6.89
CA ASN A 35 9.81 -1.52 -6.39
C ASN A 35 10.81 -0.80 -5.46
N ALA A 36 11.23 -1.52 -4.41
CA ALA A 36 12.21 -1.32 -3.32
C ALA A 36 13.21 -0.13 -3.30
N PHE A 37 13.44 0.59 -4.39
CA PHE A 37 14.34 1.75 -4.47
C PHE A 37 13.60 3.09 -4.71
N ASP A 38 12.31 3.06 -5.04
CA ASP A 38 11.45 4.25 -5.18
C ASP A 38 10.33 4.21 -4.12
N PRO A 39 9.86 5.35 -3.60
CA PRO A 39 8.92 5.37 -2.49
C PRO A 39 7.60 4.71 -2.91
N TYR A 40 7.25 3.60 -2.25
CA TYR A 40 5.90 3.06 -2.27
C TYR A 40 4.91 4.14 -1.82
N TYR A 41 3.90 4.43 -2.63
CA TYR A 41 2.83 5.35 -2.25
C TYR A 41 1.66 4.56 -1.69
N PHE A 42 1.46 4.64 -0.38
CA PHE A 42 0.34 4.01 0.33
C PHE A 42 -0.77 5.03 0.55
N ALA A 43 -1.93 4.80 -0.05
CA ALA A 43 -3.16 5.55 0.24
C ALA A 43 -4.21 4.59 0.80
N LEU A 44 -4.14 4.33 2.11
CA LEU A 44 -5.20 3.61 2.82
C LEU A 44 -6.37 4.56 3.05
N LEU A 45 -7.32 4.59 2.12
CA LEU A 45 -8.57 5.35 2.26
C LEU A 45 -9.55 4.59 3.19
N PRO A 46 -10.00 5.19 4.31
CA PRO A 46 -11.07 4.63 5.12
C PRO A 46 -12.42 4.66 4.40
N PRO A 47 -13.34 3.72 4.70
CA PRO A 47 -13.15 2.55 5.55
C PRO A 47 -12.33 1.47 4.82
N LEU A 48 -11.35 0.90 5.53
CA LEU A 48 -10.57 -0.24 5.06
C LEU A 48 -11.49 -1.43 4.86
N ARG A 49 -11.76 -1.77 3.60
CA ARG A 49 -12.56 -2.94 3.23
C ARG A 49 -11.68 -4.20 3.25
N THR A 50 -12.32 -5.37 3.29
CA THR A 50 -11.67 -6.69 3.26
C THR A 50 -10.84 -6.98 1.99
N ARG A 51 -10.88 -6.10 0.99
CA ARG A 51 -10.12 -6.20 -0.26
C ARG A 51 -9.50 -4.85 -0.64
N VAL A 52 -8.26 -4.90 -1.14
CA VAL A 52 -7.45 -3.75 -1.55
C VAL A 52 -6.97 -3.99 -2.98
N SER A 53 -7.09 -2.98 -3.84
CA SER A 53 -6.47 -3.02 -5.17
C SER A 53 -5.03 -2.53 -5.06
N VAL A 54 -4.11 -3.31 -5.60
CA VAL A 54 -2.68 -2.99 -5.71
C VAL A 54 -2.35 -2.81 -7.17
N ILE A 55 -1.77 -1.67 -7.50
CA ILE A 55 -1.27 -1.37 -8.83
C ILE A 55 0.25 -1.32 -8.74
N ASP A 56 0.92 -2.06 -9.62
CA ASP A 56 2.34 -1.91 -9.90
C ASP A 56 2.46 -1.14 -11.23
N PRO A 57 2.74 0.18 -11.20
CA PRO A 57 2.81 0.99 -12.40
C PRO A 57 3.95 0.58 -13.34
N ARG A 58 5.04 0.00 -12.82
CA ARG A 58 6.22 -0.38 -13.63
C ARG A 58 6.00 -1.70 -14.34
N ALA A 59 5.37 -2.68 -13.66
CA ALA A 59 4.94 -3.92 -14.29
C ALA A 59 3.63 -3.76 -15.08
N GLY A 60 2.92 -2.66 -14.88
CA GLY A 60 1.59 -2.43 -15.45
C GLY A 60 0.52 -3.38 -14.90
N THR A 61 0.73 -4.00 -13.74
CA THR A 61 -0.19 -5.02 -13.24
C THR A 61 -1.14 -4.44 -12.20
N GLN A 62 -2.37 -4.96 -12.16
CA GLN A 62 -3.33 -4.69 -11.10
C GLN A 62 -3.70 -6.02 -10.46
N THR A 63 -3.56 -6.10 -9.13
CA THR A 63 -3.91 -7.28 -8.35
C THR A 63 -4.84 -6.89 -7.21
N THR A 64 -5.81 -7.76 -6.88
CA THR A 64 -6.63 -7.59 -5.67
C THR A 64 -6.05 -8.43 -4.55
N LEU A 65 -5.77 -7.81 -3.40
CA LEU A 65 -5.31 -8.49 -2.18
C LEU A 65 -6.42 -8.50 -1.12
N ARG A 66 -6.46 -9.55 -0.30
CA ARG A 66 -7.27 -9.59 0.91
C ARG A 66 -6.58 -8.79 2.01
N LEU A 67 -7.34 -7.95 2.71
CA LEU A 67 -6.87 -7.25 3.91
C LEU A 67 -7.24 -8.06 5.16
N GLU A 68 -6.27 -8.29 6.02
CA GLU A 68 -6.47 -8.90 7.33
C GLU A 68 -5.95 -7.96 8.42
N ASP A 69 -6.81 -7.60 9.37
CA ASP A 69 -6.41 -6.85 10.57
C ASP A 69 -5.68 -7.79 11.54
N ARG A 70 -4.46 -7.41 11.93
CA ARG A 70 -3.60 -8.16 12.85
C ARG A 70 -3.50 -7.52 14.23
N GLY A 71 -4.30 -6.49 14.48
CA GLY A 71 -4.36 -5.78 15.74
C GLY A 71 -3.47 -4.54 15.76
N SER A 72 -3.30 -3.98 16.96
CA SER A 72 -2.49 -2.79 17.17
C SER A 72 -1.22 -3.13 17.93
N GLU A 73 -0.11 -2.50 17.53
CA GLU A 73 1.17 -2.65 18.20
C GLU A 73 1.99 -1.34 18.18
N PRO A 74 2.85 -1.10 19.18
CA PRO A 74 3.73 0.05 19.19
C PRO A 74 4.87 -0.13 18.18
N ILE A 75 5.12 0.90 17.36
CA ILE A 75 6.24 0.91 16.41
C ILE A 75 7.09 2.13 16.66
N ARG A 76 8.41 1.92 16.68
CA ARG A 76 9.37 3.00 16.82
C ARG A 76 9.56 3.69 15.47
N VAL A 77 9.29 5.00 15.42
CA VAL A 77 9.47 5.84 14.24
C VAL A 77 10.28 7.07 14.67
N GLY A 78 11.49 7.18 14.14
CA GLY A 78 12.48 8.15 14.62
C GLY A 78 12.77 7.99 16.12
N ARG A 79 12.58 9.09 16.87
CA ARG A 79 12.78 9.09 18.34
C ARG A 79 11.53 8.72 19.13
N GLY A 80 10.38 8.61 18.48
CA GLY A 80 9.08 8.36 19.11
C GLY A 80 8.58 6.94 18.92
N THR A 81 7.52 6.62 19.65
CA THR A 81 6.73 5.40 19.47
C THR A 81 5.33 5.80 19.06
N ILE A 82 4.80 5.16 18.02
CA ILE A 82 3.43 5.36 17.54
C ILE A 82 2.68 4.04 17.70
N THR A 83 1.51 4.07 18.32
CA THR A 83 0.58 2.93 18.29
C THR A 83 0.05 2.79 16.88
N ALA A 84 0.49 1.73 16.20
CA ALA A 84 0.09 1.44 14.84
C ALA A 84 -1.00 0.37 14.80
N ARG A 85 -1.74 0.34 13.71
CA ARG A 85 -2.60 -0.76 13.30
C ARG A 85 -1.85 -1.58 12.25
N HIS A 86 -1.71 -2.88 12.50
CA HIS A 86 -1.04 -3.83 11.62
C HIS A 86 -2.05 -4.53 10.73
N TYR A 87 -1.79 -4.52 9.43
CA TYR A 87 -2.54 -5.23 8.42
C TYR A 87 -1.65 -6.19 7.64
N ALA A 88 -2.18 -7.36 7.30
CA ALA A 88 -1.61 -8.22 6.27
C ALA A 88 -2.42 -8.08 4.97
N LEU A 89 -1.73 -7.76 3.88
CA LEU A 89 -2.26 -7.80 2.52
C LEU A 89 -1.87 -9.13 1.88
N VAL A 90 -2.85 -10.01 1.69
CA VAL A 90 -2.64 -11.40 1.25
C VAL A 90 -3.11 -11.59 -0.18
N GLY A 91 -2.20 -12.04 -1.05
CA GLY A 91 -2.47 -12.42 -2.43
C GLY A 91 -3.14 -13.78 -2.57
N ALA A 92 -3.69 -14.05 -3.75
CA ALA A 92 -4.31 -15.35 -4.05
C ALA A 92 -3.29 -16.50 -4.04
N ASP A 93 -2.02 -16.19 -4.30
CA ASP A 93 -0.87 -17.08 -4.20
C ASP A 93 -0.38 -17.29 -2.74
N GLY A 94 -1.03 -16.64 -1.77
CA GLY A 94 -0.63 -16.67 -0.36
C GLY A 94 0.53 -15.72 -0.04
N ALA A 95 1.09 -15.00 -1.01
CA ALA A 95 2.12 -14.02 -0.76
C ALA A 95 1.55 -12.87 0.08
N SER A 96 2.23 -12.52 1.17
CA SER A 96 1.80 -11.46 2.08
C SER A 96 2.71 -10.24 2.03
N ARG A 97 2.11 -9.07 2.24
CA ARG A 97 2.79 -7.82 2.57
C ARG A 97 2.20 -7.31 3.88
N ASP A 98 3.04 -7.05 4.85
CA ASP A 98 2.63 -6.47 6.13
C ASP A 98 2.72 -4.95 6.04
N VAL A 99 1.71 -4.27 6.55
CA VAL A 99 1.56 -2.82 6.48
C VAL A 99 1.15 -2.32 7.86
N TRP A 100 1.84 -1.29 8.33
CA TRP A 100 1.51 -0.62 9.58
C TRP A 100 1.16 0.82 9.34
N VAL A 101 0.04 1.26 9.91
CA VAL A 101 -0.46 2.63 9.78
C VAL A 101 -0.80 3.24 11.14
N ASP A 102 -0.72 4.56 11.26
CA ASP A 102 -1.14 5.26 12.47
C ASP A 102 -2.67 5.38 12.59
N GLY A 103 -3.15 6.04 13.65
CA GLY A 103 -4.58 6.27 13.89
C GLY A 103 -5.29 7.11 12.82
N GLN A 104 -4.55 7.77 11.93
CA GLN A 104 -5.07 8.54 10.80
C GLN A 104 -4.95 7.76 9.47
N GLY A 105 -4.48 6.51 9.49
CA GLY A 105 -4.27 5.68 8.31
C GLY A 105 -2.99 6.01 7.53
N ARG A 106 -2.09 6.81 8.08
CA ARG A 106 -0.81 7.16 7.44
C ARG A 106 0.18 6.03 7.63
N LEU A 107 0.87 5.65 6.55
CA LEU A 107 1.84 4.56 6.57
C LEU A 107 3.03 4.86 7.49
N LEU A 108 3.43 3.86 8.27
CA LEU A 108 4.62 3.88 9.13
C LEU A 108 5.66 2.85 8.70
N ARG A 109 5.24 1.63 8.34
CA ARG A 109 6.13 0.51 8.00
C ARG A 109 5.48 -0.40 6.96
N VAL A 110 6.32 -1.07 6.19
CA VAL A 110 5.99 -2.15 5.27
C VAL A 110 6.99 -3.26 5.45
N ALA A 111 6.54 -4.52 5.40
CA ALA A 111 7.42 -5.66 5.26
C ALA A 111 6.91 -6.56 4.13
N ILE A 112 7.83 -7.06 3.31
CA ILE A 112 7.56 -8.05 2.27
C ILE A 112 8.46 -9.25 2.57
N PRO A 113 8.02 -10.19 3.42
CA PRO A 113 8.88 -11.29 3.89
C PRO A 113 9.47 -12.12 2.74
N ALA A 114 8.68 -12.38 1.70
CA ALA A 114 9.12 -13.11 0.51
C ALA A 114 10.29 -12.43 -0.24
N ARG A 115 10.53 -11.13 0.00
CA ARG A 115 11.64 -10.37 -0.59
C ARG A 115 12.71 -10.00 0.43
N GLY A 116 12.57 -10.40 1.70
CA GLY A 116 13.44 -9.93 2.79
C GLY A 116 13.45 -8.41 2.98
N LEU A 117 12.40 -7.73 2.51
CA LEU A 117 12.34 -6.27 2.46
C LEU A 117 11.58 -5.72 3.68
N VAL A 118 12.15 -4.73 4.35
CA VAL A 118 11.45 -3.91 5.36
C VAL A 118 11.72 -2.45 5.05
N VAL A 119 10.65 -1.67 4.90
CA VAL A 119 10.71 -0.22 4.72
C VAL A 119 10.00 0.42 5.90
N GLN A 120 10.66 1.31 6.62
CA GLN A 120 10.08 2.02 7.75
C GLN A 120 10.36 3.50 7.61
N ARG A 121 9.44 4.33 8.08
CA ARG A 121 9.69 5.77 8.17
C ARG A 121 10.76 6.07 9.23
N ASP A 122 11.66 6.99 8.88
CA ASP A 122 12.63 7.54 9.82
C ASP A 122 12.05 8.64 10.71
N GLU A 123 10.94 9.27 10.30
CA GLU A 123 10.24 10.31 11.04
C GLU A 123 8.72 10.11 10.98
N ALA A 124 8.04 10.51 12.05
CA ALA A 124 6.58 10.49 12.12
C ALA A 124 5.97 11.26 10.94
N PRO A 125 4.82 10.82 10.40
CA PRO A 125 4.13 11.60 9.38
C PRO A 125 3.71 12.97 9.96
N ARG A 126 3.88 14.03 9.16
CA ARG A 126 3.47 15.40 9.50
C ARG A 126 1.97 15.59 9.30
#